data_AF-A0A7S1Q546-F1
#
_entry.id   AF-A0A7S1Q546-F1
#
_cell.length_a   1.000
_cell.length_b   1.000
_cell.length_c   1.000
_cell.angle_alpha   90.00
_cell.angle_beta   90.00
_cell.angle_gamma   90.00
#
_symmetry.space_group_name_H-M   'P 1'
#
loop_
_entity.id
_entity.type
_entity.pdbx_description
1 polymer ?
#
loop_
_entity_poly.entity_id
_entity_poly.type
_entity_poly.pdbx_seq_one_letter_code
_entity_poly.pdbx_strand_id
1 'polypeptide(L)'
;VVSGTVVVASQAQVKAGRLESTRGISVSASAQSSFEVAGGHVPFLTASCSAESSMKLGGLRADSATITVSSRSFLEGAAVGIAVVSVSSQSKLSMAATQAVGLTCTASEVHITGGAAVTQYSSWGCTVNATAQEAPAALPPPRRLAAEAVLV
;
A
#
# COMPACT_ATOMS: atom_id res chain seq x y z
N VAL A 1 -14.45 -14.43 9.43
CA VAL A 1 -13.10 -14.07 9.93
C VAL A 1 -12.15 -15.13 9.43
N VAL A 2 -11.18 -14.76 8.59
CA VAL A 2 -10.18 -15.68 8.03
C VAL A 2 -8.86 -15.32 8.67
N SER A 3 -8.41 -16.14 9.63
CA SER A 3 -7.03 -16.09 10.10
C SER A 3 -6.28 -17.19 9.39
N GLY A 4 -5.29 -16.84 8.57
CA GLY A 4 -4.47 -17.85 7.89
C GLY A 4 -3.88 -17.39 6.57
N THR A 5 -3.52 -18.37 5.77
CA THR A 5 -2.86 -18.20 4.48
C THR A 5 -3.84 -18.50 3.35
N VAL A 6 -3.96 -17.58 2.40
CA VAL A 6 -4.66 -17.79 1.13
C VAL A 6 -3.62 -18.00 0.05
N VAL A 7 -3.69 -19.13 -0.66
CA VAL A 7 -2.84 -19.42 -1.82
C VAL A 7 -3.75 -19.59 -3.03
N VAL A 8 -3.50 -18.78 -4.05
CA VAL A 8 -4.18 -18.84 -5.35
C VAL A 8 -3.14 -19.18 -6.41
N ALA A 9 -3.26 -20.36 -7.00
CA ALA A 9 -2.31 -20.87 -7.96
C ALA A 9 -3.03 -21.62 -9.09
N SER A 10 -2.30 -21.96 -10.14
CA SER A 10 -2.80 -22.76 -11.27
C SER A 10 -3.98 -22.12 -12.00
N GLN A 11 -3.83 -20.85 -12.40
CA GLN A 11 -4.85 -20.09 -13.14
C GLN A 11 -6.17 -19.89 -12.38
N ALA A 12 -6.14 -20.03 -11.05
CA ALA A 12 -7.32 -19.86 -10.22
C ALA A 12 -7.68 -18.38 -10.06
N GLN A 13 -8.97 -18.12 -9.88
CA GLN A 13 -9.52 -16.81 -9.59
C GLN A 13 -10.31 -16.87 -8.30
N VAL A 14 -9.90 -16.07 -7.31
CA VAL A 14 -10.55 -16.04 -6.00
C VAL A 14 -10.99 -14.62 -5.69
N LYS A 15 -12.27 -14.48 -5.32
CA LYS A 15 -12.84 -13.22 -4.83
C LYS A 15 -13.30 -13.41 -3.39
N ALA A 16 -12.73 -12.63 -2.48
CA ALA A 16 -13.13 -12.55 -1.10
C ALA A 16 -13.96 -11.29 -0.86
N GLY A 17 -15.08 -11.40 -0.14
CA GLY A 17 -15.86 -10.23 0.25
C GLY A 17 -15.08 -9.39 1.28
N ARG A 18 -14.77 -10.00 2.44
CA ARG A 18 -14.08 -9.32 3.53
C ARG A 18 -13.03 -10.22 4.18
N LEU A 19 -11.85 -9.66 4.43
CA LEU A 19 -10.78 -10.31 5.18
C LEU A 19 -10.61 -9.66 6.55
N GLU A 20 -10.64 -10.47 7.61
CA GLU A 20 -10.46 -10.01 8.98
C GLU A 20 -9.68 -11.04 9.77
N SER A 21 -8.72 -10.55 10.57
CA SER A 21 -7.88 -11.35 11.42
C SER A 21 -7.39 -10.50 12.59
N THR A 22 -7.19 -11.13 13.74
CA THR A 22 -6.61 -10.49 14.93
C THR A 22 -5.09 -10.63 15.02
N ARG A 23 -4.47 -11.40 14.11
CA ARG A 23 -3.01 -11.65 14.11
C ARG A 23 -2.34 -11.23 12.80
N GLY A 24 -3.00 -11.52 11.69
CA GLY A 24 -2.51 -11.21 10.35
C GLY A 24 -3.03 -12.19 9.33
N ILE A 25 -2.77 -11.87 8.06
CA ILE A 25 -3.14 -12.69 6.91
C ILE A 25 -1.98 -12.72 5.92
N SER A 26 -1.76 -13.89 5.32
CA SER A 26 -0.84 -14.05 4.21
C SER A 26 -1.62 -14.40 2.95
N VAL A 27 -1.42 -13.66 1.86
CA VAL A 27 -2.04 -13.92 0.56
C VAL A 27 -0.95 -14.10 -0.48
N SER A 28 -1.02 -15.18 -1.25
CA SER A 28 -0.10 -15.44 -2.35
C SER A 28 -0.88 -15.76 -3.62
N ALA A 29 -0.58 -15.06 -4.71
CA ALA A 29 -1.10 -15.32 -6.04
C ALA A 29 0.06 -15.67 -6.99
N SER A 30 -0.02 -16.82 -7.66
CA SER A 30 1.01 -17.28 -8.59
C SER A 30 0.44 -18.05 -9.78
N ALA A 31 1.27 -18.31 -10.79
CA ALA A 31 0.92 -19.11 -11.98
C ALA A 31 -0.36 -18.59 -12.67
N GLN A 32 -0.31 -17.33 -13.13
CA GLN A 32 -1.39 -16.68 -13.89
C GLN A 32 -2.73 -16.60 -13.14
N SER A 33 -2.68 -16.46 -11.82
CA SER A 33 -3.87 -16.44 -10.96
C SER A 33 -4.33 -15.02 -10.65
N SER A 34 -5.55 -14.89 -10.15
CA SER A 34 -6.07 -13.62 -9.63
C SER A 34 -6.67 -13.74 -8.25
N PHE A 35 -6.35 -12.77 -7.39
CA PHE A 35 -6.98 -12.63 -6.07
C PHE A 35 -7.58 -11.24 -5.93
N GLU A 36 -8.83 -11.16 -5.51
CA GLU A 36 -9.52 -9.90 -5.25
C GLU A 36 -10.15 -9.93 -3.85
N VAL A 37 -10.04 -8.85 -3.11
CA VAL A 37 -10.78 -8.61 -1.88
C VAL A 37 -11.41 -7.22 -1.89
N ALA A 38 -12.66 -7.12 -1.45
CA ALA A 38 -13.43 -5.87 -1.45
C ALA A 38 -13.33 -5.06 -0.15
N GLY A 39 -12.76 -5.65 0.91
CA GLY A 39 -12.54 -4.91 2.15
C GLY A 39 -11.95 -5.74 3.29
N GLY A 40 -11.65 -5.08 4.39
CA GLY A 40 -11.18 -5.75 5.59
C GLY A 40 -10.26 -4.89 6.44
N HIS A 41 -9.99 -5.38 7.65
CA HIS A 41 -8.91 -4.85 8.49
C HIS A 41 -8.11 -6.02 9.06
N VAL A 42 -6.79 -5.89 8.99
CA VAL A 42 -5.84 -6.83 9.58
C VAL A 42 -4.68 -6.07 10.22
N PRO A 43 -4.12 -6.54 11.35
CA PRO A 43 -2.96 -5.88 11.94
C PRO A 43 -1.69 -6.05 11.09
N PHE A 44 -1.55 -7.21 10.43
CA PHE A 44 -0.41 -7.52 9.58
C PHE A 44 -0.84 -8.22 8.30
N LEU A 45 -0.30 -7.77 7.17
CA LEU A 45 -0.54 -8.35 5.85
C LEU A 45 0.78 -8.81 5.22
N THR A 46 0.84 -10.06 4.79
CA THR A 46 1.87 -10.50 3.81
C THR A 46 1.19 -10.72 2.47
N ALA A 47 1.64 -10.02 1.43
CA ALA A 47 1.10 -10.16 0.08
C ALA A 47 2.21 -10.50 -0.92
N SER A 48 2.05 -11.61 -1.62
CA SER A 48 2.98 -12.07 -2.66
C SER A 48 2.24 -12.25 -3.97
N CYS A 49 2.71 -11.63 -5.04
CA CYS A 49 2.12 -11.76 -6.37
C CYS A 49 3.23 -12.02 -7.39
N SER A 50 3.18 -13.18 -8.06
CA SER A 50 4.24 -13.61 -8.98
C SER A 50 3.71 -14.37 -10.19
N ALA A 51 4.60 -14.64 -11.15
CA ALA A 51 4.32 -15.44 -12.35
C ALA A 51 3.04 -14.99 -13.09
N GLU A 52 3.04 -13.73 -13.55
CA GLU A 52 1.97 -13.13 -14.38
C GLU A 52 0.60 -13.13 -13.68
N SER A 53 0.60 -12.96 -12.37
CA SER A 53 -0.62 -12.95 -11.55
C SER A 53 -1.07 -11.52 -11.22
N SER A 54 -2.30 -11.39 -10.74
CA SER A 54 -2.86 -10.12 -10.30
C SER A 54 -3.49 -10.20 -8.90
N MET A 55 -3.35 -9.12 -8.14
CA MET A 55 -3.92 -9.02 -6.80
C MET A 55 -4.59 -7.66 -6.61
N LYS A 56 -5.89 -7.66 -6.31
CA LYS A 56 -6.68 -6.47 -6.02
C LYS A 56 -7.09 -6.47 -4.56
N LEU A 57 -6.47 -5.61 -3.77
CA LEU A 57 -6.72 -5.49 -2.32
C LEU A 57 -7.59 -4.28 -2.00
N GLY A 58 -8.51 -3.93 -2.90
CA GLY A 58 -9.35 -2.74 -2.82
C GLY A 58 -10.16 -2.70 -1.53
N GLY A 59 -9.86 -1.74 -0.65
CA GLY A 59 -10.55 -1.57 0.63
C GLY A 59 -9.99 -2.42 1.78
N LEU A 60 -8.96 -3.23 1.56
CA LEU A 60 -8.24 -3.89 2.63
C LEU A 60 -7.30 -2.89 3.32
N ARG A 61 -7.48 -2.75 4.64
CA ARG A 61 -6.61 -1.94 5.50
C ARG A 61 -5.70 -2.84 6.32
N ALA A 62 -4.40 -2.51 6.37
CA ALA A 62 -3.47 -3.17 7.26
C ALA A 62 -2.66 -2.16 8.08
N ASP A 63 -2.40 -2.45 9.35
CA ASP A 63 -1.55 -1.57 10.17
C ASP A 63 -0.09 -1.66 9.69
N SER A 64 0.34 -2.87 9.31
CA SER A 64 1.64 -3.13 8.70
C SER A 64 1.58 -4.17 7.58
N ALA A 65 2.47 -4.07 6.59
CA ALA A 65 2.50 -4.99 5.47
C ALA A 65 3.91 -5.33 4.95
N THR A 66 4.05 -6.56 4.46
CA THR A 66 5.18 -6.99 3.62
C THR A 66 4.63 -7.37 2.26
N ILE A 67 5.05 -6.67 1.21
CA ILE A 67 4.52 -6.80 -0.15
C ILE A 67 5.64 -7.18 -1.11
N THR A 68 5.46 -8.29 -1.84
CA THR A 68 6.37 -8.72 -2.90
C THR A 68 5.62 -8.89 -4.21
N VAL A 69 6.05 -8.20 -5.26
CA VAL A 69 5.46 -8.31 -6.60
C VAL A 69 6.56 -8.58 -7.62
N SER A 70 6.45 -9.68 -8.37
CA SER A 70 7.49 -10.08 -9.32
C SER A 70 6.93 -10.73 -10.59
N SER A 71 7.80 -10.93 -11.58
CA SER A 71 7.52 -11.65 -12.83
C SER A 71 6.25 -11.17 -13.55
N ARG A 72 6.25 -9.89 -13.99
CA ARG A 72 5.16 -9.24 -14.72
C ARG A 72 3.81 -9.30 -13.99
N SER A 73 3.84 -9.17 -12.66
CA SER A 73 2.62 -9.23 -11.84
C SER A 73 2.15 -7.85 -11.41
N PHE A 74 0.89 -7.78 -10.98
CA PHE A 74 0.22 -6.52 -10.66
C PHE A 74 -0.45 -6.59 -9.29
N LEU A 75 -0.19 -5.62 -8.42
CA LEU A 75 -0.90 -5.48 -7.16
C LEU A 75 -1.48 -4.07 -7.03
N GLU A 76 -2.76 -3.96 -6.68
CA GLU A 76 -3.42 -2.65 -6.49
C GLU A 76 -4.36 -2.60 -5.29
N GLY A 77 -4.52 -1.39 -4.72
CA GLY A 77 -5.65 -1.04 -3.85
C GLY A 77 -5.46 -1.26 -2.34
N ALA A 78 -4.30 -1.76 -1.90
CA ALA A 78 -4.01 -1.94 -0.47
C ALA A 78 -3.82 -0.59 0.23
N ALA A 79 -4.38 -0.43 1.43
CA ALA A 79 -4.12 0.71 2.31
C ALA A 79 -3.37 0.25 3.56
N VAL A 80 -2.18 0.80 3.79
CA VAL A 80 -1.26 0.32 4.83
C VAL A 80 -0.73 1.44 5.72
N GLY A 81 -0.44 1.15 6.99
CA GLY A 81 0.30 2.06 7.87
C GLY A 81 1.77 2.10 7.47
N ILE A 82 2.48 1.03 7.84
CA ILE A 82 3.90 0.80 7.53
C ILE A 82 4.03 -0.32 6.50
N ALA A 83 4.95 -0.20 5.54
CA ALA A 83 5.19 -1.28 4.59
C ALA A 83 6.66 -1.53 4.26
N VAL A 84 6.98 -2.80 4.00
CA VAL A 84 8.23 -3.21 3.34
C VAL A 84 7.86 -3.85 2.01
N VAL A 85 8.47 -3.34 0.94
CA VAL A 85 7.98 -3.53 -0.42
C VAL A 85 9.14 -3.91 -1.33
N SER A 86 8.95 -5.00 -2.08
CA SER A 86 9.89 -5.47 -3.10
C SER A 86 9.16 -5.66 -4.43
N VAL A 87 9.56 -4.91 -5.47
CA VAL A 87 8.93 -4.98 -6.80
C VAL A 87 9.99 -5.22 -7.87
N SER A 88 9.82 -6.28 -8.66
CA SER A 88 10.82 -6.67 -9.66
C SER A 88 10.23 -7.23 -10.96
N SER A 89 11.06 -7.31 -11.99
CA SER A 89 10.76 -8.02 -13.24
C SER A 89 9.52 -7.50 -13.97
N GLN A 90 9.49 -6.21 -14.30
CA GLN A 90 8.40 -5.56 -15.07
C GLN A 90 7.04 -5.65 -14.37
N SER A 91 7.05 -5.61 -13.04
CA SER A 91 5.83 -5.68 -12.24
C SER A 91 5.32 -4.28 -11.92
N LYS A 92 4.05 -4.20 -11.50
CA LYS A 92 3.43 -2.94 -11.07
C LYS A 92 2.81 -3.06 -9.70
N LEU A 93 2.99 -2.02 -8.89
CA LEU A 93 2.39 -1.90 -7.57
C LEU A 93 1.69 -0.55 -7.42
N SER A 94 0.47 -0.55 -6.92
CA SER A 94 -0.28 0.65 -6.54
C SER A 94 -0.87 0.46 -5.14
N MET A 95 -0.52 1.33 -4.20
CA MET A 95 -1.01 1.27 -2.82
C MET A 95 -1.11 2.65 -2.18
N ALA A 96 -1.85 2.73 -1.08
CA ALA A 96 -1.86 3.87 -0.18
C ALA A 96 -1.07 3.51 1.09
N ALA A 97 -0.13 4.35 1.49
CA ALA A 97 0.63 4.21 2.72
C ALA A 97 0.56 5.53 3.52
N THR A 98 0.40 5.43 4.84
CA THR A 98 0.20 6.62 5.71
C THR A 98 1.37 6.93 6.63
N GLN A 99 2.32 6.00 6.82
CA GLN A 99 3.46 6.20 7.73
C GLN A 99 4.80 6.06 6.99
N ALA A 100 5.40 4.86 6.98
CA ALA A 100 6.74 4.64 6.43
C ALA A 100 6.73 3.47 5.44
N VAL A 101 7.47 3.61 4.34
CA VAL A 101 7.63 2.56 3.33
C VAL A 101 9.10 2.33 3.05
N GLY A 102 9.58 1.10 3.27
CA GLY A 102 10.86 0.63 2.75
C GLY A 102 10.65 0.01 1.37
N LEU A 103 11.33 0.53 0.34
CA LEU A 103 11.13 0.11 -1.05
C LEU A 103 12.42 -0.40 -1.69
N THR A 104 12.35 -1.60 -2.26
CA THR A 104 13.35 -2.19 -3.15
C THR A 104 12.69 -2.40 -4.50
N CYS A 105 13.19 -1.76 -5.55
CA CYS A 105 12.56 -1.80 -6.85
C CYS A 105 13.58 -2.01 -7.97
N THR A 106 13.29 -2.97 -8.86
CA THR A 106 14.09 -3.21 -10.08
C THR A 106 13.21 -3.38 -11.33
N ALA A 107 13.47 -2.60 -12.38
CA ALA A 107 12.81 -2.69 -13.68
C ALA A 107 11.28 -2.75 -13.61
N SER A 108 10.65 -1.92 -12.77
CA SER A 108 9.24 -2.02 -12.38
C SER A 108 8.62 -0.66 -12.08
N GLU A 109 7.29 -0.61 -11.95
CA GLU A 109 6.53 0.61 -11.65
C GLU A 109 5.89 0.53 -10.25
N VAL A 110 6.06 1.57 -9.45
CA VAL A 110 5.51 1.66 -8.10
C VAL A 110 4.82 2.99 -7.89
N HIS A 111 3.55 2.95 -7.51
CA HIS A 111 2.76 4.11 -7.15
C HIS A 111 2.34 4.03 -5.69
N ILE A 112 2.73 5.04 -4.91
CA ILE A 112 2.42 5.15 -3.49
C ILE A 112 1.70 6.47 -3.26
N THR A 113 0.54 6.41 -2.63
CA THR A 113 -0.25 7.58 -2.24
C THR A 113 -0.39 7.65 -0.72
N GLY A 114 -0.90 8.74 -0.15
CA GLY A 114 -1.23 8.82 1.28
C GLY A 114 -0.19 9.50 2.18
N GLY A 115 0.87 10.07 1.61
CA GLY A 115 1.81 10.91 2.38
C GLY A 115 2.88 10.16 3.18
N ALA A 116 3.07 8.85 2.97
CA ALA A 116 4.12 8.11 3.65
C ALA A 116 5.54 8.60 3.29
N ALA A 117 6.45 8.52 4.26
CA ALA A 117 7.88 8.65 4.04
C ALA A 117 8.41 7.39 3.34
N VAL A 118 8.89 7.53 2.10
CA VAL A 118 9.41 6.41 1.30
C VAL A 118 10.93 6.39 1.33
N THR A 119 11.50 5.35 1.92
CA THR A 119 12.94 5.07 1.90
C THR A 119 13.23 4.03 0.83
N GLN A 120 13.94 4.42 -0.23
CA GLN A 120 14.32 3.52 -1.33
C GLN A 120 15.72 2.94 -1.10
N TYR A 121 15.83 1.61 -1.11
CA TYR A 121 17.10 0.89 -0.99
C TYR A 121 17.71 0.54 -2.35
N SER A 122 16.87 0.36 -3.37
CA SER A 122 17.28 0.15 -4.76
C SER A 122 16.20 0.61 -5.72
N SER A 123 16.60 1.20 -6.86
CA SER A 123 15.69 1.79 -7.85
C SER A 123 16.15 1.56 -9.29
N TRP A 124 16.86 0.47 -9.57
CA TRP A 124 17.49 0.21 -10.86
C TRP A 124 16.44 0.00 -11.95
N GLY A 125 16.29 0.98 -12.86
CA GLY A 125 15.28 0.93 -13.92
C GLY A 125 13.84 1.00 -13.38
N CYS A 126 13.63 1.57 -12.20
CA CYS A 126 12.29 1.69 -11.61
C CYS A 126 11.70 3.09 -11.73
N THR A 127 10.39 3.12 -11.95
CA THR A 127 9.58 4.34 -11.90
C THR A 127 8.81 4.34 -10.59
N VAL A 128 9.19 5.22 -9.66
CA VAL A 128 8.52 5.37 -8.36
C VAL A 128 7.80 6.71 -8.31
N ASN A 129 6.48 6.69 -8.27
CA ASN A 129 5.63 7.86 -8.09
C ASN A 129 5.03 7.82 -6.67
N ALA A 130 5.68 8.50 -5.73
CA ALA A 130 5.17 8.71 -4.39
C ALA A 130 4.56 10.12 -4.29
N THR A 131 3.23 10.23 -4.26
CA THR A 131 2.58 11.52 -4.00
C THR A 131 2.48 11.74 -2.50
N ALA A 132 3.26 12.70 -2.01
CA ALA A 132 3.03 13.26 -0.69
C ALA A 132 1.66 13.94 -0.71
N GLN A 133 0.76 13.57 0.21
CA GLN A 133 -0.41 14.40 0.44
C GLN A 133 0.09 15.67 1.12
N GLU A 134 0.15 16.76 0.36
CA GLU A 134 0.43 18.09 0.89
C GLU A 134 -0.53 18.35 2.04
N ALA A 135 0.02 18.60 3.23
CA ALA A 135 -0.78 18.90 4.41
C ALA A 135 -1.74 20.06 4.08
N PRO A 136 -3.03 20.01 4.46
CA PRO A 136 -3.92 21.14 4.27
C PRO A 136 -3.26 22.36 4.93
N ALA A 137 -3.07 23.41 4.14
CA ALA A 137 -2.39 24.64 4.52
C ALA A 137 -2.84 25.06 5.93
N ALA A 138 -1.89 25.06 6.88
CA ALA A 138 -2.14 25.58 8.21
C ALA A 138 -2.69 27.00 8.05
N LEU A 139 -3.94 27.20 8.51
CA LEU A 139 -4.58 28.51 8.57
C LEU A 139 -3.61 29.51 9.20
N PRO A 140 -3.40 30.69 8.59
CA PRO A 140 -2.53 31.70 9.16
C PRO A 140 -3.02 32.06 10.58
N PRO A 141 -2.11 32.28 11.54
CA PRO A 141 -2.50 32.62 12.90
C PRO A 141 -3.36 33.89 12.90
N PRO A 142 -4.40 33.97 13.75
CA PRO A 142 -5.26 35.15 13.81
C PRO A 142 -4.40 36.38 14.14
N ARG A 143 -4.46 37.38 13.26
CA ARG A 143 -3.89 38.72 13.49
C ARG A 143 -4.44 39.22 14.83
N ARG A 144 -3.59 39.36 15.85
CA ARG A 144 -3.91 40.12 17.05
C ARG A 144 -4.22 41.55 16.62
N LEU A 145 -5.49 41.96 16.71
CA LEU A 145 -5.88 43.36 16.73
C LEU A 145 -5.30 43.97 18.00
N ALA A 146 -4.31 44.85 17.83
CA ALA A 146 -3.86 45.74 18.89
C ALA A 146 -5.02 46.67 19.24
N ALA A 147 -5.62 46.45 20.41
CA ALA A 147 -6.43 47.46 21.08
C ALA A 147 -5.47 48.27 21.95
N GLU A 148 -4.90 49.35 21.41
CA GLU A 148 -4.35 50.41 22.25
C GLU A 148 -5.47 51.37 22.63
N ALA A 149 -5.52 51.61 23.94
CA ALA A 149 -6.57 52.32 24.65
C ALA A 149 -6.56 53.82 24.32
N VAL A 150 -7.75 54.36 24.03
CA VAL A 150 -8.02 55.80 24.17
C VAL A 150 -8.47 56.02 25.60
N LEU A 151 -7.59 56.60 26.43
CA LEU A 151 -7.95 57.17 27.73
C LEU A 151 -8.57 58.55 27.48
N VAL A 152 -9.78 58.76 28.02
CA VAL A 152 -10.44 60.07 28.21
C VAL A 152 -10.15 60.54 29.62
#